data_AF-A0A1G8HT97-F1
#
_entry.id   AF-A0A1G8HT97-F1
#
_cell.length_a   1.000
_cell.length_b   1.000
_cell.length_c   1.000
_cell.angle_alpha   90.00
_cell.angle_beta   90.00
_cell.angle_gamma   90.00
#
_symmetry.space_group_name_H-M   'P 1'
#
loop_
_entity.id
_entity.type
_entity.pdbx_description
1 polymer ?
#
loop_
_entity_poly.entity_id
_entity_poly.type
_entity_poly.pdbx_seq_one_letter_code
_entity_poly.pdbx_strand_id
1 'polypeptide(L)'
;MSETPSNDRGLWKVEVTSPALKGFRQLPEKAATAIVEFVTGALADNPHRLSKPLTNELLGLRTARRGDYRVLFTLDVEEHILYVHRIEHRSSIYKPR
;
A
#
# COMPACT_ATOMS: atom_id res chain seq x y z
N MET A 1 1.30 8.85 35.85
CA MET A 1 1.96 7.94 34.90
C MET A 1 0.96 7.64 33.80
N SER A 2 1.06 8.36 32.70
CA SER A 2 0.31 8.05 31.48
C SER A 2 1.30 8.35 30.37
N GLU A 3 2.09 7.34 30.01
CA GLU A 3 2.97 7.39 28.85
C GLU A 3 2.13 7.79 27.66
N THR A 4 2.33 9.03 27.21
CA THR A 4 1.89 9.46 25.90
C THR A 4 2.74 8.63 24.94
N PRO A 5 2.19 7.75 24.09
CA PRO A 5 3.03 7.01 23.17
C PRO A 5 3.68 8.04 22.26
N SER A 6 5.00 8.17 22.39
CA SER A 6 5.84 9.02 21.56
C SER A 6 5.44 8.78 20.11
N ASN A 7 4.95 9.83 19.45
CA ASN A 7 4.60 9.81 18.03
C ASN A 7 5.87 9.82 17.15
N ASP A 8 6.90 9.08 17.56
CA ASP A 8 8.08 8.69 16.80
C ASP A 8 7.82 7.33 16.16
N ARG A 9 6.60 7.12 15.66
CA ARG A 9 6.30 5.92 14.90
C ARG A 9 6.96 6.10 13.55
N GLY A 10 8.20 5.61 13.45
CA GLY A 10 8.95 5.50 12.22
C GLY A 10 8.14 4.79 11.12
N LEU A 11 8.74 4.70 9.94
CA LEU A 11 8.14 4.09 8.75
C LEU A 11 7.35 2.82 9.10
N TRP A 12 6.09 2.77 8.66
CA TRP A 12 5.26 1.58 8.79
C TRP A 12 5.99 0.37 8.20
N LYS A 13 5.97 -0.75 8.93
CA LYS A 13 6.54 -1.98 8.38
C LYS A 13 5.67 -2.42 7.20
N VAL A 14 6.28 -2.68 6.06
CA VAL A 14 5.55 -3.10 4.85
C VAL A 14 5.61 -4.62 4.73
N GLU A 15 4.43 -5.23 4.64
CA GLU A 15 4.28 -6.66 4.36
C GLU A 15 3.47 -6.86 3.09
N VAL A 16 3.92 -7.77 2.22
CA VAL A 16 3.29 -8.00 0.92
C VAL A 16 2.64 -9.38 0.93
N THR A 17 1.32 -9.40 0.75
CA THR A 17 0.59 -10.67 0.65
C THR A 17 0.93 -11.41 -0.65
N SER A 18 0.74 -12.74 -0.65
CA SER A 18 0.99 -13.57 -1.84
C SER A 18 0.27 -13.08 -3.12
N PRO A 19 -1.00 -12.62 -3.07
CA PRO A 19 -1.67 -12.02 -4.23
C PRO A 19 -0.96 -10.75 -4.74
N ALA A 20 -0.49 -9.88 -3.86
CA ALA A 20 0.25 -8.68 -4.26
C ALA A 20 1.58 -9.01 -4.93
N LEU A 21 2.31 -10.03 -4.44
CA LEU A 21 3.56 -10.49 -5.06
C LEU A 21 3.35 -10.91 -6.51
N LYS A 22 2.23 -11.58 -6.82
CA LYS A 22 1.88 -11.92 -8.21
C LYS A 22 1.63 -10.67 -9.05
N GLY A 23 0.94 -9.68 -8.49
CA GLY A 23 0.70 -8.38 -9.14
C GLY A 23 2.01 -7.67 -9.48
N PHE A 24 2.97 -7.60 -8.54
CA PHE A 24 4.28 -7.01 -8.77
C PHE A 24 5.04 -7.66 -9.95
N ARG A 25 5.03 -8.99 -10.04
CA ARG A 25 5.71 -9.72 -11.13
C ARG A 25 5.12 -9.47 -12.51
N GLN A 26 3.88 -9.02 -12.57
CA GLN A 26 3.17 -8.71 -13.81
C GLN A 26 3.42 -7.27 -14.29
N LEU A 27 3.97 -6.41 -13.43
CA LEU A 27 4.27 -5.03 -13.79
C LEU A 27 5.48 -4.96 -14.73
N PRO A 28 5.50 -4.02 -15.68
CA PRO A 28 6.74 -3.60 -16.31
C PRO A 28 7.76 -3.22 -15.24
N GLU A 29 9.03 -3.58 -15.43
CA GLU A 29 10.10 -3.42 -14.44
C GLU A 29 10.15 -2.01 -13.84
N LYS A 30 10.10 -0.96 -14.68
CA LYS A 30 10.09 0.43 -14.22
C LYS A 30 8.91 0.76 -13.31
N ALA A 31 7.74 0.19 -13.59
CA ALA A 31 6.57 0.37 -12.74
C ALA A 31 6.70 -0.40 -11.44
N ALA A 32 7.23 -1.63 -11.48
CA ALA A 32 7.50 -2.41 -10.27
C ALA A 32 8.44 -1.65 -9.31
N THR A 33 9.58 -1.15 -9.81
CA THR A 33 10.53 -0.36 -9.02
C THR A 33 9.87 0.88 -8.42
N ALA A 34 9.16 1.67 -9.23
CA ALA A 34 8.50 2.88 -8.77
C ALA A 34 7.40 2.61 -7.71
N ILE A 35 6.76 1.43 -7.74
CA ILE A 35 5.78 1.04 -6.73
C ILE A 35 6.49 0.56 -5.47
N VAL A 36 7.57 -0.23 -5.56
CA VAL A 36 8.34 -0.66 -4.39
C VAL A 36 8.85 0.56 -3.63
N GLU A 37 9.54 1.49 -4.30
CA GLU A 37 10.04 2.73 -3.69
C GLU A 37 8.92 3.56 -3.05
N PHE A 38 7.77 3.63 -3.72
CA PHE A 38 6.62 4.35 -3.18
C PHE A 38 6.07 3.70 -1.91
N VAL A 39 5.90 2.37 -1.92
CA VAL A 39 5.29 1.63 -0.81
C VAL A 39 6.21 1.62 0.41
N THR A 40 7.51 1.36 0.23
CA THR A 40 8.48 1.27 1.35
C THR A 40 9.00 2.63 1.81
N GLY A 41 8.81 3.68 1.02
CA GLY A 41 9.16 5.06 1.36
C GLY A 41 7.93 5.90 1.72
N ALA A 42 7.50 6.73 0.77
CA ALA A 42 6.50 7.77 1.02
C ALA A 42 5.17 7.24 1.59
N LEU A 43 4.68 6.10 1.09
CA LEU A 43 3.43 5.52 1.58
C LEU A 43 3.59 4.95 2.98
N ALA A 44 4.69 4.25 3.28
CA ALA A 44 4.99 3.77 4.62
C ALA A 44 5.21 4.90 5.62
N ASP A 45 5.66 6.08 5.18
CA ASP A 45 5.86 7.24 6.05
C ASP A 45 4.53 7.88 6.45
N ASN A 46 3.62 8.03 5.48
CA ASN A 46 2.37 8.77 5.68
C ASN A 46 1.15 8.06 5.05
N PRO A 47 0.83 6.81 5.44
CA PRO A 47 -0.15 6.01 4.73
C PRO A 47 -1.55 6.61 4.82
N HIS A 48 -1.93 7.20 5.96
CA HIS A 48 -3.23 7.84 6.11
C HIS A 48 -3.39 9.06 5.19
N ARG A 49 -2.33 9.84 4.99
CA ARG A 49 -2.35 11.07 4.18
C ARG A 49 -2.33 10.78 2.67
N LEU A 50 -1.57 9.76 2.26
CA LEU A 50 -1.39 9.41 0.85
C LEU A 50 -2.42 8.40 0.31
N SER A 51 -3.38 8.00 1.14
CA SER A 51 -4.43 7.07 0.76
C SER A 51 -5.81 7.55 1.16
N LYS A 52 -6.82 6.91 0.58
CA LYS A 52 -8.22 7.09 0.97
C LYS A 52 -8.81 5.75 1.40
N PRO A 53 -9.66 5.73 2.44
CA PRO A 53 -10.40 4.52 2.78
C PRO A 53 -11.37 4.16 1.64
N LEU A 54 -11.59 2.87 1.45
CA LEU A 54 -12.65 2.37 0.59
C LEU A 54 -13.94 2.18 1.40
N THR A 55 -15.05 2.15 0.68
CA THR A 55 -16.40 2.04 1.26
C THR A 55 -17.07 0.73 0.83
N ASN A 56 -18.27 0.50 1.35
CA ASN A 56 -19.13 -0.65 1.02
C ASN A 56 -18.46 -1.98 1.43
N GLU A 57 -18.51 -2.98 0.56
CA GLU A 57 -17.92 -4.32 0.80
C GLU A 57 -16.40 -4.31 1.01
N LEU A 58 -15.73 -3.18 0.73
CA LEU A 58 -14.29 -3.00 0.89
C LEU A 58 -13.93 -2.17 2.14
N LEU A 59 -14.85 -2.07 3.10
CA LEU A 59 -14.61 -1.38 4.36
C LEU A 59 -13.35 -1.94 5.04
N GLY A 60 -12.48 -1.04 5.52
CA GLY A 60 -11.19 -1.41 6.14
C GLY A 60 -10.00 -1.44 5.17
N LEU A 61 -10.24 -1.50 3.86
CA LEU A 61 -9.19 -1.33 2.85
C LEU A 61 -8.94 0.15 2.56
N ARG A 62 -7.71 0.43 2.13
CA ARG A 62 -7.25 1.75 1.72
C ARG A 62 -6.62 1.64 0.34
N THR A 63 -6.76 2.72 -0.44
CA THR A 63 -6.12 2.82 -1.75
C THR A 63 -5.21 4.04 -1.83
N ALA A 64 -3.99 3.84 -2.30
CA ALA A 64 -3.03 4.88 -2.64
C ALA A 64 -2.70 4.83 -4.13
N ARG A 65 -2.35 5.98 -4.71
CA ARG A 65 -2.07 6.11 -6.15
C ARG A 65 -0.61 6.47 -6.38
N ARG A 66 0.02 5.79 -7.34
CA ARG A 66 1.34 6.11 -7.86
C ARG A 66 1.30 6.04 -9.38
N GLY A 67 1.32 7.21 -10.03
CA GLY A 67 1.11 7.31 -11.47
C GLY A 67 -0.21 6.66 -11.90
N ASP A 68 -0.14 5.75 -12.86
CA ASP A 68 -1.27 4.97 -13.37
C ASP A 68 -1.55 3.69 -12.58
N TYR A 69 -0.97 3.52 -11.39
CA TYR A 69 -1.23 2.35 -10.57
C TYR A 69 -1.90 2.71 -9.24
N ARG A 70 -2.71 1.77 -8.73
CA ARG A 70 -3.35 1.80 -7.42
C ARG A 70 -2.77 0.70 -6.56
N VAL A 71 -2.37 1.04 -5.34
CA VAL A 71 -1.97 0.10 -4.30
C VAL A 71 -3.15 -0.04 -3.35
N LEU A 72 -3.62 -1.27 -3.16
CA LEU A 72 -4.68 -1.63 -2.24
C LEU A 72 -4.06 -2.28 -1.00
N PHE A 73 -4.36 -1.75 0.19
CA PHE A 73 -3.72 -2.18 1.43
C PHE A 73 -4.61 -2.03 2.66
N THR A 74 -4.24 -2.67 3.76
CA THR A 74 -4.80 -2.42 5.11
C THR A 74 -3.70 -1.91 6.05
N LEU A 75 -4.10 -1.27 7.14
CA LEU A 75 -3.20 -0.85 8.21
C LEU A 75 -3.57 -1.60 9.48
N ASP A 76 -2.60 -2.31 10.05
CA ASP A 76 -2.67 -2.85 11.39
C ASP A 76 -2.04 -1.85 12.34
N VAL A 77 -2.90 -1.14 13.07
CA VAL A 77 -2.47 -0.02 13.94
C VAL A 77 -1.79 -0.52 15.21
N GLU A 78 -2.08 -1.75 15.64
CA GLU A 78 -1.49 -2.37 16.83
C GLU A 78 -0.06 -2.80 16.52
N GLU A 79 0.12 -3.55 15.43
CA GLU A 79 1.44 -4.04 15.00
C GLU A 79 2.24 -3.01 14.17
N HIS A 80 1.61 -1.89 13.81
CA HIS A 80 2.17 -0.85 12.94
C HIS A 80 2.63 -1.37 11.57
N ILE A 81 1.80 -2.23 10.96
CA ILE A 81 2.06 -2.90 9.68
C ILE A 81 1.14 -2.40 8.57
N LEU A 82 1.71 -2.11 7.41
CA LEU A 82 1.02 -1.85 6.15
C LEU A 82 1.02 -3.12 5.31
N TYR A 83 -0.14 -3.76 5.19
CA TYR A 83 -0.31 -4.97 4.38
C TYR A 83 -0.75 -4.65 2.96
N VAL A 84 0.12 -4.86 1.98
CA VAL A 84 -0.22 -4.69 0.56
C VAL A 84 -0.94 -5.94 0.04
N HIS A 85 -2.17 -5.73 -0.45
CA HIS A 85 -3.05 -6.79 -0.95
C HIS A 85 -3.02 -6.92 -2.46
N ARG A 86 -3.05 -5.80 -3.18
CA ARG A 86 -3.07 -5.78 -4.66
C ARG A 86 -2.43 -4.52 -5.22
N ILE A 87 -1.92 -4.66 -6.44
CA ILE A 87 -1.55 -3.53 -7.30
C ILE A 87 -2.35 -3.65 -8.58
N GLU A 88 -3.01 -2.58 -8.95
CA GLU A 88 -3.90 -2.52 -10.11
C GLU A 88 -3.53 -1.34 -11.00
N HIS A 89 -3.61 -1.53 -12.32
CA HIS A 89 -3.53 -0.41 -13.25
C HIS A 89 -4.83 0.40 -13.22
N ARG A 90 -4.73 1.72 -13.36
CA ARG A 90 -5.84 2.68 -13.28
C ARG A 90 -6.89 2.39 -14.33
N SER A 91 -6.43 2.00 -15.52
CA SER A 91 -7.24 1.43 -16.60
C SER A 91 -7.05 -0.08 -16.55
N SER A 92 -8.08 -0.84 -16.20
CA SER A 92 -8.05 -2.32 -16.14
C SER A 92 -7.72 -3.03 -17.48
N ILE A 93 -7.20 -2.29 -18.48
CA ILE A 93 -7.10 -2.66 -19.90
C ILE A 93 -5.80 -3.41 -20.21
N TYR A 94 -4.75 -3.27 -19.41
CA TYR A 94 -3.56 -4.11 -19.55
C TYR A 94 -3.62 -5.25 -18.54
N LYS A 95 -4.13 -6.40 -18.98
CA LYS A 95 -3.74 -7.69 -18.42
C LYS A 95 -2.45 -8.12 -19.15
N PRO A 96 -1.26 -7.96 -18.55
CA PRO A 96 -0.11 -8.70 -19.04
C PRO A 96 -0.42 -10.19 -18.85
N ARG A 97 -0.48 -10.92 -19.97
CA ARG A 97 -0.63 -12.37 -20.03
C ARG A 97 0.63 -13.04 -19.53
#